data_AF-A0A2N5STE7-F1
#
_entry.id   AF-A0A2N5STE7-F1
#
_cell.length_a   1.000
_cell.length_b   1.000
_cell.length_c   1.000
_cell.angle_alpha   90.00
_cell.angle_beta   90.00
_cell.angle_gamma   90.00
#
_symmetry.space_group_name_H-M   'P 1'
#
loop_
_entity.id
_entity.type
_entity.pdbx_description
1 polymer ?
#
loop_
_entity_poly.entity_id
_entity_poly.type
_entity_poly.pdbx_seq_one_letter_code
_entity_poly.pdbx_strand_id
1 'polypeptide(L)'
;MASASARTISRLVTKPLAFRPFLHGRDGLPVWSGSPRWSTTQTTQDKPAESEPVKSSSNETDNTTHHPSRSLSPKKVYRFNIPDRVWKAPIATKENPLKYNINRTIPFSTLPVYSIMKPGLGQIWTVIKRIDGDLQTLKEDLILDFPDSQPIIKPNIKHILCRGQIVKEVKLWLQDRGF
;
A
#
# COMPACT_ATOMS: atom_id res chain seq x y z
N MET A 1 -69.35 13.27 10.23
CA MET A 1 -69.54 11.89 9.73
C MET A 1 -69.15 11.82 8.26
N ALA A 2 -68.13 11.02 7.91
CA ALA A 2 -67.76 10.49 6.58
C ALA A 2 -66.35 9.87 6.74
N SER A 3 -66.19 8.58 7.06
CA SER A 3 -66.29 7.37 6.23
C SER A 3 -65.13 7.14 5.24
N ALA A 4 -64.22 6.26 5.69
CA ALA A 4 -63.45 5.21 5.02
C ALA A 4 -62.78 5.41 3.64
N SER A 5 -61.48 5.09 3.57
CA SER A 5 -61.03 3.94 2.76
C SER A 5 -59.62 3.48 3.14
N ALA A 6 -59.51 2.24 3.62
CA ALA A 6 -58.24 1.56 3.88
C ALA A 6 -57.71 0.93 2.59
N ARG A 7 -56.45 1.18 2.23
CA ARG A 7 -55.79 0.53 1.10
C ARG A 7 -54.92 -0.63 1.59
N THR A 8 -55.44 -1.84 1.40
CA THR A 8 -54.72 -3.11 1.49
C THR A 8 -53.81 -3.26 0.27
N ILE A 9 -52.51 -3.50 0.49
CA ILE A 9 -51.60 -3.96 -0.58
C ILE A 9 -50.99 -5.31 -0.16
N SER A 10 -51.12 -6.25 -1.08
CA SER A 10 -50.94 -7.69 -0.94
C SER A 10 -49.49 -8.11 -0.77
N ARG A 11 -49.28 -9.16 0.06
CA ARG A 11 -48.05 -9.96 0.15
C ARG A 11 -47.75 -10.64 -1.19
N LEU A 12 -46.49 -10.57 -1.63
CA LEU A 12 -45.93 -11.56 -2.56
C LEU A 12 -44.99 -12.49 -1.80
N VAL A 13 -45.43 -13.74 -1.71
CA VAL A 13 -44.71 -14.90 -1.20
C VAL A 13 -43.71 -15.35 -2.25
N THR A 14 -42.42 -15.32 -1.96
CA THR A 14 -41.39 -15.98 -2.78
C THR A 14 -41.01 -17.30 -2.13
N LYS A 15 -41.31 -18.39 -2.82
CA LYS A 15 -41.04 -19.78 -2.40
C LYS A 15 -39.54 -20.12 -2.44
N PRO A 16 -39.08 -21.09 -1.64
CA PRO A 16 -37.68 -21.49 -1.53
C PRO A 16 -37.20 -22.31 -2.72
N LEU A 17 -35.96 -22.06 -3.16
CA LEU A 17 -35.26 -22.90 -4.13
C LEU A 17 -34.82 -24.22 -3.46
N ALA A 18 -35.16 -25.31 -4.12
CA ALA A 18 -34.97 -26.68 -3.71
C ALA A 18 -33.49 -27.06 -3.53
N PHE A 19 -33.17 -27.66 -2.39
CA PHE A 19 -32.00 -28.53 -2.23
C PHE A 19 -32.25 -29.83 -2.97
N ARG A 20 -31.41 -30.15 -3.96
CA ARG A 20 -31.31 -31.50 -4.54
C ARG A 20 -30.37 -32.36 -3.71
N PRO A 21 -30.69 -33.64 -3.48
CA PRO A 21 -29.81 -34.57 -2.79
C PRO A 21 -29.10 -35.54 -3.77
N PHE A 22 -28.04 -36.17 -3.24
CA PHE A 22 -27.32 -37.37 -3.68
C PHE A 22 -26.67 -37.40 -5.07
N LEU A 23 -25.36 -37.70 -5.10
CA LEU A 23 -24.85 -39.00 -5.58
C LEU A 23 -23.47 -39.28 -4.95
N HIS A 24 -23.32 -40.50 -4.42
CA HIS A 24 -22.04 -41.11 -4.05
C HIS A 24 -21.21 -41.41 -5.30
N GLY A 25 -19.90 -41.23 -5.20
CA GLY A 25 -18.91 -41.71 -6.17
C GLY A 25 -17.55 -41.77 -5.50
N ARG A 26 -17.07 -42.99 -5.26
CA ARG A 26 -15.75 -43.33 -4.72
C ARG A 26 -14.63 -42.94 -5.71
N ASP A 27 -13.42 -42.92 -5.14
CA ASP A 27 -12.11 -43.15 -5.74
C ASP A 27 -11.22 -41.93 -6.04
N GLY A 28 -10.06 -41.90 -5.38
CA GLY A 28 -8.87 -41.17 -5.84
C GLY A 28 -8.34 -40.09 -4.91
N LEU A 29 -7.67 -40.48 -3.82
CA LEU A 29 -6.69 -39.62 -3.14
C LEU A 29 -5.38 -39.63 -3.95
N PRO A 30 -4.83 -38.46 -4.31
CA PRO A 30 -3.39 -38.31 -4.38
C PRO A 30 -2.88 -37.52 -3.17
N VAL A 31 -2.04 -38.18 -2.39
CA VAL A 31 -1.15 -37.59 -1.39
C VAL A 31 -0.28 -36.54 -2.08
N TRP A 32 -0.49 -35.26 -1.76
CA TRP A 32 0.44 -34.20 -2.16
C TRP A 32 1.41 -33.95 -1.00
N SER A 33 2.54 -34.64 -1.06
CA SER A 33 3.68 -34.41 -0.18
C SER A 33 4.60 -33.34 -0.77
N GLY A 34 5.06 -32.43 0.10
CA GLY A 34 6.44 -31.93 0.07
C GLY A 34 6.82 -30.84 -0.94
N SER A 35 6.76 -29.60 -0.46
CA SER A 35 7.83 -28.57 -0.53
C SER A 35 8.44 -28.14 -1.89
N PRO A 36 8.36 -26.84 -2.24
CA PRO A 36 9.17 -26.25 -3.30
C PRO A 36 10.65 -26.12 -2.87
N ARG A 37 11.50 -26.95 -3.49
CA ARG A 37 12.96 -26.90 -3.39
C ARG A 37 13.50 -25.99 -4.49
N TRP A 38 13.90 -24.78 -4.15
CA TRP A 38 14.68 -23.90 -5.03
C TRP A 38 16.15 -24.15 -4.72
N SER A 39 16.87 -24.76 -5.67
CA SER A 39 18.31 -25.02 -5.58
C SER A 39 19.09 -23.85 -6.18
N THR A 40 19.87 -23.20 -5.32
CA THR A 40 20.92 -22.23 -5.63
C THR A 40 22.02 -22.87 -6.49
N THR A 41 22.35 -22.27 -7.62
CA THR A 41 23.61 -22.55 -8.34
C THR A 41 24.77 -21.92 -7.56
N GLN A 42 25.64 -22.76 -6.99
CA GLN A 42 26.96 -22.36 -6.51
C GLN A 42 27.96 -22.50 -7.67
N THR A 43 28.65 -21.40 -8.01
CA THR A 43 29.84 -21.42 -8.88
C THR A 43 31.07 -21.44 -7.99
N THR A 44 31.79 -22.55 -8.02
CA THR A 44 33.08 -22.76 -7.37
C THR A 44 34.16 -21.97 -8.09
N GLN A 45 34.90 -21.18 -7.32
CA GLN A 45 36.11 -20.46 -7.69
C GLN A 45 37.29 -21.37 -7.36
N ASP A 46 38.10 -21.72 -8.36
CA ASP A 46 39.39 -22.40 -8.15
C ASP A 46 40.54 -21.59 -8.76
N LYS A 47 41.61 -21.54 -7.96
CA LYS A 47 42.89 -20.82 -8.06
C LYS A 47 43.96 -21.87 -8.42
N PRO A 48 44.99 -21.60 -9.26
CA PRO A 48 46.30 -21.17 -8.72
C PRO A 48 47.22 -20.34 -9.64
N ALA A 49 48.15 -19.60 -8.97
CA ALA A 49 49.59 -19.35 -9.24
C ALA A 49 50.07 -19.09 -10.69
N GLU A 50 51.02 -18.22 -11.04
CA GLU A 50 52.03 -17.39 -10.36
C GLU A 50 52.87 -16.71 -11.49
N SER A 51 53.69 -15.72 -11.12
CA SER A 51 54.87 -15.15 -11.83
C SER A 51 54.73 -13.90 -12.73
N GLU A 52 55.16 -12.79 -12.14
CA GLU A 52 55.83 -11.57 -12.69
C GLU A 52 56.97 -11.92 -13.69
N PRO A 53 57.40 -11.05 -14.64
CA PRO A 53 57.97 -9.71 -14.33
C PRO A 53 57.87 -8.56 -15.38
N VAL A 54 57.94 -7.33 -14.84
CA VAL A 54 58.61 -6.09 -15.32
C VAL A 54 58.83 -5.87 -16.84
N LYS A 55 58.21 -4.80 -17.40
CA LYS A 55 58.93 -3.75 -18.15
C LYS A 55 58.10 -2.49 -18.42
N SER A 56 58.71 -1.35 -18.10
CA SER A 56 58.32 0.00 -18.51
C SER A 56 58.35 0.15 -20.04
N SER A 57 57.34 0.78 -20.62
CA SER A 57 57.53 1.57 -21.85
C SER A 57 56.42 2.62 -21.93
N SER A 58 56.86 3.86 -21.85
CA SER A 58 56.22 5.04 -22.45
C SER A 58 55.67 4.73 -23.85
N ASN A 59 54.52 5.31 -24.15
CA ASN A 59 54.25 6.06 -25.38
C ASN A 59 52.97 6.87 -25.18
N GLU A 60 53.15 8.18 -25.02
CA GLU A 60 52.19 9.18 -25.43
C GLU A 60 51.75 8.88 -26.86
N THR A 61 50.44 8.76 -27.08
CA THR A 61 49.86 9.27 -28.31
C THR A 61 48.58 10.01 -27.97
N ASP A 62 48.73 11.29 -28.23
CA ASP A 62 47.81 12.40 -28.11
C ASP A 62 46.73 12.26 -29.18
N ASN A 63 45.51 11.92 -28.76
CA ASN A 63 44.34 11.90 -29.64
C ASN A 63 43.16 12.54 -28.91
N THR A 64 43.33 13.83 -28.63
CA THR A 64 42.30 14.78 -28.23
C THR A 64 41.12 14.74 -29.20
N THR A 65 40.15 13.85 -28.94
CA THR A 65 38.82 13.92 -29.55
C THR A 65 38.04 14.96 -28.77
N HIS A 66 38.02 16.18 -29.31
CA HIS A 66 37.17 17.28 -28.87
C HIS A 66 35.69 16.86 -28.94
N HIS A 67 35.17 16.27 -27.87
CA HIS A 67 33.75 16.25 -27.63
C HIS A 67 33.32 17.68 -27.29
N PRO A 68 32.45 18.33 -28.08
CA PRO A 68 31.94 19.65 -27.72
C PRO A 68 31.29 19.53 -26.34
N SER A 69 31.79 20.36 -25.43
CA SER A 69 31.30 20.53 -24.08
C SER A 69 29.78 20.60 -24.09
N ARG A 70 29.13 19.52 -23.66
CA ARG A 70 27.70 19.48 -23.39
C ARG A 70 27.46 20.49 -22.27
N SER A 71 27.03 21.69 -22.65
CA SER A 71 26.71 22.78 -21.73
C SER A 71 25.80 22.21 -20.65
N LEU A 72 26.32 22.08 -19.44
CA LEU A 72 25.54 21.71 -18.28
C LEU A 72 24.54 22.84 -18.09
N SER A 73 23.31 22.60 -18.54
CA SER A 73 22.21 23.49 -18.24
C SER A 73 22.19 23.71 -16.72
N PRO A 74 22.01 24.96 -16.26
CA PRO A 74 22.03 25.25 -14.84
C PRO A 74 21.06 24.30 -14.15
N LYS A 75 21.61 23.48 -13.24
CA LYS A 75 20.87 22.49 -12.46
C LYS A 75 19.69 23.23 -11.85
N LYS A 76 18.48 23.01 -12.36
CA LYS A 76 17.27 23.61 -11.81
C LYS A 76 17.18 23.11 -10.37
N VAL A 77 17.64 23.93 -9.43
CA VAL A 77 17.43 23.71 -8.00
C VAL A 77 15.93 23.89 -7.83
N TYR A 78 15.23 22.77 -7.89
CA TYR A 78 13.80 22.74 -7.63
C TYR A 78 13.63 23.08 -6.15
N ARG A 79 13.40 24.36 -5.87
CA ARG A 79 13.02 24.83 -4.55
C ARG A 79 11.61 24.33 -4.33
N PHE A 80 11.49 23.15 -3.73
CA PHE A 80 10.22 22.67 -3.22
C PHE A 80 9.85 23.60 -2.08
N ASN A 81 9.13 24.67 -2.41
CA ASN A 81 8.45 25.49 -1.42
C ASN A 81 7.39 24.57 -0.82
N ILE A 82 7.74 23.92 0.29
CA ILE A 82 6.76 23.29 1.17
C ILE A 82 5.97 24.49 1.69
N PRO A 83 4.74 24.75 1.21
CA PRO A 83 3.95 25.82 1.81
C PRO A 83 3.90 25.52 3.30
N ASP A 84 4.18 26.52 4.14
CA ASP A 84 4.01 26.42 5.58
C ASP A 84 2.66 25.74 5.81
N ARG A 85 2.69 24.53 6.36
CA ARG A 85 1.53 23.65 6.47
C ARG A 85 0.45 24.41 7.25
N VAL A 86 -0.50 24.97 6.52
CA VAL A 86 -1.71 25.59 7.09
C VAL A 86 -2.56 24.53 7.80
N TRP A 87 -2.30 23.27 7.51
CA TRP A 87 -2.95 22.14 8.15
C TRP A 87 -2.18 21.71 9.41
N LYS A 88 -2.70 22.07 10.59
CA LYS A 88 -2.26 21.52 11.88
C LYS A 88 -3.18 20.37 12.25
N ALA A 89 -2.64 19.15 12.23
CA ALA A 89 -3.39 17.99 12.69
C ALA A 89 -3.72 18.12 14.20
N PRO A 90 -4.88 17.66 14.67
CA PRO A 90 -5.16 17.54 16.09
C PRO A 90 -4.12 16.63 16.75
N ILE A 91 -3.25 17.20 17.58
CA ILE A 91 -2.21 16.46 18.30
C ILE A 91 -2.88 15.81 19.52
N ALA A 92 -2.55 14.55 19.78
CA ALA A 92 -2.95 13.85 21.00
C ALA A 92 -2.53 14.69 22.22
N THR A 93 -3.46 15.39 22.83
CA THR A 93 -3.20 16.18 24.04
C THR A 93 -3.59 15.32 25.23
N LYS A 94 -2.91 15.45 26.37
CA LYS A 94 -3.26 14.70 27.60
C LYS A 94 -4.72 14.87 27.99
N GLU A 95 -5.31 16.01 27.66
CA GLU A 95 -6.70 16.36 27.93
C GLU A 95 -7.69 15.70 26.95
N ASN A 96 -7.25 15.32 25.75
CA ASN A 96 -8.08 14.71 24.70
C ASN A 96 -7.29 13.61 23.98
N PRO A 97 -7.25 12.38 24.52
CA PRO A 97 -6.60 11.26 23.85
C PRO A 97 -7.34 10.90 22.57
N LEU A 98 -6.61 10.60 21.49
CA LEU A 98 -7.20 10.05 20.28
C LEU A 98 -7.86 8.71 20.61
N LYS A 99 -9.08 8.52 20.10
CA LYS A 99 -9.87 7.29 20.28
C LYS A 99 -9.33 6.09 19.49
N TYR A 100 -8.31 6.33 18.68
CA TYR A 100 -7.66 5.33 17.85
C TYR A 100 -6.16 5.51 17.88
N ASN A 101 -5.45 4.41 17.64
CA ASN A 101 -4.00 4.36 17.55
C ASN A 101 -3.59 3.58 16.30
N ILE A 102 -2.48 3.96 15.68
CA ILE A 102 -1.96 3.29 14.49
C ILE A 102 -0.58 2.76 14.81
N ASN A 103 -0.46 1.43 14.88
CA ASN A 103 0.81 0.81 15.21
C ASN A 103 1.74 0.82 14.01
N ARG A 104 2.94 1.37 14.22
CA ARG A 104 4.03 1.29 13.25
C ARG A 104 4.42 -0.15 12.96
N THR A 105 5.01 -0.36 11.79
CA THR A 105 5.49 -1.67 11.40
C THR A 105 6.76 -2.03 12.16
N ILE A 106 6.89 -3.29 12.55
CA ILE A 106 8.11 -3.83 13.15
C ILE A 106 8.80 -4.64 12.03
N PRO A 107 10.11 -4.50 11.79
CA PRO A 107 11.12 -3.86 12.65
C PRO A 107 11.41 -2.38 12.38
N PHE A 108 11.03 -1.84 11.23
CA PHE A 108 11.52 -0.53 10.76
C PHE A 108 10.78 0.70 11.33
N SER A 109 9.80 0.50 12.21
CA SER A 109 8.95 1.56 12.78
C SER A 109 8.35 2.49 11.72
N THR A 110 7.88 1.91 10.60
CA THR A 110 7.30 2.71 9.49
C THR A 110 5.78 2.75 9.57
N LEU A 111 5.18 3.82 9.06
CA LEU A 111 3.72 3.95 9.02
C LEU A 111 3.11 2.92 8.07
N PRO A 112 2.06 2.18 8.50
CA PRO A 112 1.46 1.07 7.77
C PRO A 112 0.49 1.53 6.65
N VAL A 113 0.95 2.44 5.80
CA VAL A 113 0.18 3.03 4.69
C VAL A 113 0.77 2.57 3.36
N TYR A 114 -0.07 1.94 2.54
CA TYR A 114 0.35 1.30 1.28
C TYR A 114 -0.57 1.68 0.13
N SER A 115 -0.06 1.71 -1.09
CA SER A 115 -0.89 1.74 -2.30
C SER A 115 -1.22 0.32 -2.74
N ILE A 116 -2.46 0.09 -3.12
CA ILE A 116 -2.95 -1.16 -3.73
C ILE A 116 -3.65 -0.80 -5.03
N MET A 117 -3.26 -1.46 -6.13
CA MET A 117 -3.99 -1.37 -7.38
C MET A 117 -5.06 -2.46 -7.40
N LYS A 118 -6.32 -2.08 -7.65
CA LYS A 118 -7.41 -3.06 -7.76
C LYS A 118 -7.30 -3.78 -9.12
N PRO A 119 -7.24 -5.13 -9.14
CA PRO A 119 -7.18 -5.87 -10.40
C PRO A 119 -8.44 -5.59 -11.24
N GLY A 120 -8.25 -5.39 -12.53
CA GLY A 120 -9.33 -5.20 -13.51
C GLY A 120 -9.85 -3.77 -13.68
N LEU A 121 -9.65 -2.87 -12.71
CA LEU A 121 -10.15 -1.48 -12.80
C LEU A 121 -9.04 -0.43 -13.01
N GLY A 122 -7.76 -0.82 -12.89
CA GLY A 122 -6.64 0.13 -12.94
C GLY A 122 -6.66 1.20 -11.84
N GLN A 123 -7.57 1.07 -10.87
CA GLN A 123 -7.79 2.06 -9.84
C GLN A 123 -6.81 1.86 -8.71
N ILE A 124 -6.12 2.94 -8.33
CA ILE A 124 -5.21 2.96 -7.19
C ILE A 124 -5.98 3.33 -5.92
N TRP A 125 -5.73 2.57 -4.87
CA TRP A 125 -6.30 2.74 -3.55
C TRP A 125 -5.18 2.86 -2.53
N THR A 126 -5.36 3.71 -1.54
CA THR A 126 -4.47 3.83 -0.39
C THR A 126 -5.06 3.04 0.78
N VAL A 127 -4.28 2.16 1.39
CA VAL A 127 -4.73 1.30 2.48
C VAL A 127 -3.92 1.57 3.72
N ILE A 128 -4.64 1.88 4.80
CA ILE A 128 -4.09 2.07 6.15
C ILE A 128 -4.36 0.78 6.93
N LYS A 129 -3.31 0.17 7.46
CA LYS A 129 -3.37 -1.08 8.23
C LYS A 129 -3.00 -0.82 9.70
N ARG A 130 -3.13 -1.86 10.54
CA ARG A 130 -2.70 -1.86 11.96
C ARG A 130 -3.35 -0.73 12.78
N ILE A 131 -4.65 -0.54 12.56
CA ILE A 131 -5.45 0.43 13.31
C ILE A 131 -6.02 -0.29 14.53
N ASP A 132 -5.80 0.28 15.71
CA ASP A 132 -6.41 -0.12 16.97
C ASP A 132 -7.33 1.00 17.47
N GLY A 133 -8.38 0.61 18.20
CA GLY A 133 -9.41 1.54 18.67
C GLY A 133 -10.52 1.78 17.64
N ASP A 134 -11.10 2.98 17.66
CA ASP A 134 -12.31 3.29 16.88
C ASP A 134 -11.99 3.67 15.41
N LEU A 135 -12.41 2.78 14.49
CA LEU A 135 -12.26 2.99 13.06
C LEU A 135 -13.18 4.08 12.49
N GLN A 136 -14.32 4.35 13.13
CA GLN A 136 -15.26 5.36 12.63
C GLN A 136 -14.69 6.76 12.84
N THR A 137 -14.17 7.05 14.04
CA THR A 137 -13.52 8.34 14.32
C THR A 137 -12.36 8.60 13.34
N LEU A 138 -11.51 7.60 13.06
CA LEU A 138 -10.42 7.75 12.09
C LEU A 138 -10.96 8.01 10.66
N LYS A 139 -12.07 7.38 10.27
CA LYS A 139 -12.70 7.64 8.97
C LYS A 139 -13.23 9.07 8.89
N GLU A 140 -13.91 9.56 9.91
CA GLU A 140 -14.45 10.93 9.97
C GLU A 140 -13.33 11.96 9.82
N ASP A 141 -12.24 11.77 10.57
CA ASP A 141 -11.05 12.62 10.46
C ASP A 141 -10.46 12.60 9.04
N LEU A 142 -10.38 11.42 8.41
CA LEU A 142 -9.93 11.30 7.02
C LEU A 142 -10.88 11.94 6.01
N ILE A 143 -12.18 11.99 6.28
CA ILE A 143 -13.16 12.68 5.41
C ILE A 143 -12.98 14.19 5.50
N LEU A 144 -12.72 14.72 6.70
CA LEU A 144 -12.49 16.15 6.91
C LEU A 144 -11.24 16.62 6.17
N ASP A 145 -10.15 15.85 6.27
CA ASP A 145 -8.86 16.24 5.71
C ASP A 145 -8.69 15.82 4.24
N PHE A 146 -9.36 14.74 3.80
CA PHE A 146 -9.30 14.19 2.44
C PHE A 146 -10.70 13.86 1.89
N PRO A 147 -11.54 14.87 1.59
CA PRO A 147 -12.92 14.67 1.16
C PRO A 147 -13.03 13.85 -0.15
N ASP A 148 -12.09 14.05 -1.08
CA ASP A 148 -12.07 13.34 -2.37
C ASP A 148 -11.76 11.85 -2.25
N SER A 149 -11.17 11.44 -1.12
CA SER A 149 -10.64 10.09 -0.94
C SER A 149 -11.70 9.05 -0.58
N GLN A 150 -12.91 9.47 -0.20
CA GLN A 150 -14.05 8.59 0.11
C GLN A 150 -13.66 7.31 0.90
N PRO A 151 -13.19 7.44 2.15
CA PRO A 151 -12.66 6.32 2.92
C PRO A 151 -13.73 5.26 3.24
N ILE A 152 -13.35 3.99 3.03
CA ILE A 152 -14.17 2.80 3.25
C ILE A 152 -13.54 1.96 4.37
N ILE A 153 -14.34 1.62 5.39
CA ILE A 153 -13.90 0.78 6.51
C ILE A 153 -14.09 -0.70 6.16
N LYS A 154 -13.07 -1.51 6.42
CA LYS A 154 -13.16 -2.97 6.48
C LYS A 154 -13.03 -3.41 7.94
N PRO A 155 -14.14 -3.57 8.68
CA PRO A 155 -14.10 -3.80 10.12
C PRO A 155 -13.44 -5.13 10.47
N ASN A 156 -13.69 -6.19 9.66
CA ASN A 156 -13.16 -7.54 9.90
C ASN A 156 -11.62 -7.59 9.94
N ILE A 157 -10.95 -6.72 9.18
CA ILE A 157 -9.48 -6.70 9.07
C ILE A 157 -8.90 -5.46 9.76
N LYS A 158 -9.75 -4.59 10.32
CA LYS A 158 -9.39 -3.27 10.87
C LYS A 158 -8.54 -2.45 9.90
N HIS A 159 -8.97 -2.39 8.64
CA HIS A 159 -8.31 -1.61 7.60
C HIS A 159 -9.21 -0.48 7.12
N ILE A 160 -8.60 0.63 6.73
CA ILE A 160 -9.28 1.72 6.02
C ILE A 160 -8.71 1.82 4.62
N LEU A 161 -9.61 1.93 3.65
CA LEU A 161 -9.31 2.03 2.24
C LEU A 161 -9.75 3.39 1.73
N CYS A 162 -8.80 4.18 1.27
CA CYS A 162 -9.05 5.46 0.63
C CYS A 162 -8.86 5.32 -0.88
N ARG A 163 -9.71 5.97 -1.67
CA ARG A 163 -9.59 6.09 -3.11
C ARG A 163 -8.44 7.02 -3.47
N GLY A 164 -7.69 6.67 -4.52
CA GLY A 164 -6.62 7.50 -5.05
C GLY A 164 -5.23 7.19 -4.49
N GLN A 165 -4.23 7.81 -5.10
CA GLN A 165 -2.82 7.70 -4.71
C GLN A 165 -2.47 8.82 -3.74
N ILE A 166 -2.94 8.73 -2.50
CA ILE A 166 -2.73 9.73 -1.44
C ILE A 166 -1.79 9.23 -0.33
N VAL A 167 -0.94 8.27 -0.66
CA VAL A 167 -0.06 7.58 0.31
C VAL A 167 0.89 8.56 1.01
N LYS A 168 1.41 9.55 0.28
CA LYS A 168 2.41 10.48 0.84
C LYS A 168 1.75 11.44 1.83
N GLU A 169 0.60 11.95 1.44
CA GLU A 169 -0.24 12.87 2.17
C GLU A 169 -0.74 12.21 3.45
N VAL A 170 -1.27 10.99 3.36
CA VAL A 170 -1.73 10.22 4.52
C VAL A 170 -0.57 9.84 5.45
N LYS A 171 0.61 9.51 4.93
CA LYS A 171 1.79 9.26 5.79
C LYS A 171 2.19 10.51 6.55
N LEU A 172 2.23 11.65 5.87
CA LEU A 172 2.55 12.93 6.48
C LEU A 172 1.54 13.31 7.56
N TRP A 173 0.26 13.10 7.25
CA TRP A 173 -0.88 13.31 8.13
C TRP A 173 -0.78 12.50 9.42
N LEU A 174 -0.44 11.22 9.30
CA LEU A 174 -0.23 10.34 10.45
C LEU A 174 0.99 10.74 11.28
N GLN A 175 2.07 11.12 10.61
CA GLN A 175 3.30 11.56 11.27
C GLN A 175 3.07 12.84 12.08
N ASP A 176 2.28 13.77 11.56
CA ASP A 176 1.96 15.04 12.24
C ASP A 176 1.11 14.84 13.49
N ARG A 177 0.27 13.79 13.51
CA ARG A 177 -0.50 13.39 14.69
C ARG A 177 0.33 12.65 15.73
N GLY A 178 1.57 12.28 15.40
CA GLY A 178 2.51 11.64 16.32
C GLY A 178 2.38 10.12 16.41
N PHE A 179 1.76 9.47 15.43
CA PHE A 179 1.68 8.00 15.34
C PHE A 179 2.97 7.37 14.84
#